data_AF-A0A1X7SHW2-F1
#
_entry.id   AF-A0A1X7SHW2-F1
#
_cell.length_a   1.000
_cell.length_b   1.000
_cell.length_c   1.000
_cell.angle_alpha   90.00
_cell.angle_beta   90.00
_cell.angle_gamma   90.00
#
_symmetry.space_group_name_H-M   'P 1'
#
loop_
_entity.id
_entity.type
_entity.pdbx_description
1 polymer ?
#
loop_
_entity_poly.entity_id
_entity_poly.type
_entity_poly.pdbx_seq_one_letter_code
_entity_poly.pdbx_strand_id
1 'polypeptide(L)' 'VFMRDVTLCNYGNPKKLKNGLFNFSKLRILVQMFDELHQYQRSKYYHPSDDRTQAFCSKLWSLDDH' A
#
# COMPACT_ATOMS: atom_id res chain seq x y z
N VAL A 1 -7.75 2.81 -2.52
CA VAL A 1 -8.36 1.47 -2.66
C VAL A 1 -7.62 0.47 -1.77
N PHE A 2 -6.37 0.12 -2.08
CA PHE A 2 -5.54 -0.80 -1.28
C PHE A 2 -5.61 -0.63 0.25
N MET A 3 -5.32 0.58 0.77
CA MET A 3 -5.33 0.84 2.22
C MET A 3 -6.70 0.57 2.88
N ARG A 4 -7.79 0.84 2.15
CA ARG A 4 -9.15 0.56 2.62
C ARG A 4 -9.38 -0.95 2.68
N ASP A 5 -8.97 -1.69 1.67
CA ASP A 5 -9.21 -3.13 1.58
C ASP A 5 -8.39 -3.92 2.62
N VAL A 6 -7.13 -3.51 2.85
CA VAL A 6 -6.29 -4.04 3.93
C VAL A 6 -6.94 -3.76 5.29
N THR A 7 -7.46 -2.54 5.49
CA THR A 7 -8.16 -2.16 6.73
C THR A 7 -9.40 -3.03 6.93
N LEU A 8 -10.25 -3.16 5.92
CA LEU A 8 -11.45 -3.99 5.99
C LEU A 8 -11.12 -5.46 6.24
N CYS A 9 -10.09 -6.01 5.58
CA CYS A 9 -9.65 -7.39 5.83
C CYS A 9 -9.14 -7.57 7.26
N ASN A 10 -8.39 -6.59 7.78
CA ASN A 10 -7.80 -6.67 9.11
C ASN A 10 -8.83 -6.52 10.23
N TYR A 11 -9.80 -5.61 10.11
CA TYR A 11 -10.81 -5.39 11.13
C TYR A 11 -12.04 -6.30 10.97
N GLY A 12 -12.39 -6.67 9.74
CA GLY A 12 -13.52 -7.55 9.44
C GLY A 12 -13.28 -9.02 9.75
N ASN A 13 -12.02 -9.44 9.97
CA ASN A 13 -11.69 -10.83 10.29
C ASN A 13 -10.98 -10.94 11.65
N PRO A 14 -11.43 -11.86 12.53
CA PRO A 14 -10.83 -12.04 13.84
C PRO A 14 -9.42 -12.64 13.72
N LYS A 15 -8.51 -12.25 14.64
CA LYS A 15 -7.14 -12.76 14.70
C LYS A 15 -7.09 -14.26 15.06
N LYS A 16 -8.03 -14.70 15.89
CA LYS A 16 -8.21 -16.10 16.30
C LYS A 16 -9.65 -16.53 16.03
N LEU A 17 -9.82 -17.79 15.66
CA LEU A 17 -11.14 -18.41 15.50
C LEU A 17 -11.74 -18.70 16.89
N LYS A 18 -13.03 -19.09 16.92
CA LYS A 18 -13.75 -19.39 18.16
C LYS A 18 -13.09 -20.49 19.01
N ASN A 19 -12.31 -21.37 18.37
CA ASN A 19 -11.55 -22.44 19.02
C ASN A 19 -10.15 -21.99 19.52
N GLY A 20 -9.84 -20.70 19.47
CA GLY A 20 -8.56 -20.14 19.93
C GLY A 20 -7.39 -20.29 18.94
N LEU A 21 -7.57 -21.01 17.83
CA LEU A 21 -6.54 -21.14 16.79
C LEU A 21 -6.39 -19.84 15.99
N PHE A 22 -5.19 -19.59 15.48
CA PHE A 22 -4.95 -18.46 14.59
C PHE A 22 -5.71 -18.58 13.28
N ASN A 23 -6.28 -17.47 12.83
CA ASN A 23 -6.97 -17.39 11.56
C ASN A 23 -5.95 -17.22 10.42
N PHE A 24 -5.35 -18.31 9.97
CA PHE A 24 -4.38 -18.28 8.86
C PHE A 24 -5.00 -17.85 7.53
N SER A 25 -6.30 -18.05 7.33
CA SER A 25 -7.00 -17.59 6.13
C SER A 25 -6.93 -16.07 6.01
N LYS A 26 -7.12 -15.34 7.13
CA LYS A 26 -6.93 -13.89 7.18
C LYS A 26 -5.51 -13.48 6.77
N LEU A 27 -4.50 -14.15 7.35
CA LEU A 27 -3.09 -13.85 7.06
C LEU A 27 -2.76 -14.08 5.59
N ARG A 28 -3.26 -15.18 5.01
CA ARG A 28 -3.07 -15.49 3.59
C ARG A 28 -3.61 -14.39 2.68
N ILE A 29 -4.81 -13.89 2.95
CA ILE A 29 -5.42 -12.81 2.15
C ILE A 29 -4.59 -11.53 2.25
N LEU A 30 -4.14 -11.17 3.46
CA LEU A 30 -3.29 -9.99 3.64
C LEU A 30 -1.98 -10.11 2.86
N VAL A 31 -1.31 -11.26 2.92
CA VAL A 31 -0.08 -11.51 2.16
C VAL A 31 -0.33 -11.38 0.65
N GLN A 32 -1.41 -11.94 0.13
CA GLN A 32 -1.75 -11.81 -1.29
C GLN A 32 -1.91 -10.35 -1.73
N MET A 33 -2.57 -9.52 -0.91
CA MET A 33 -2.71 -8.10 -1.19
C MET A 33 -1.34 -7.40 -1.24
N PHE A 34 -0.46 -7.67 -0.28
CA PHE A 34 0.88 -7.08 -0.26
C PHE A 34 1.74 -7.55 -1.43
N ASP A 35 1.64 -8.82 -1.82
CA ASP A 35 2.36 -9.37 -2.97
C ASP A 35 1.90 -8.70 -4.27
N GLU A 36 0.61 -8.44 -4.42
CA GLU A 36 0.06 -7.70 -5.57
C GLU A 36 0.61 -6.27 -5.63
N LEU A 37 0.59 -5.55 -4.51
CA LEU A 37 1.19 -4.21 -4.43
C LEU A 37 2.68 -4.25 -4.78
N HIS A 38 3.40 -5.24 -4.26
CA HIS A 38 4.82 -5.40 -4.54
C HIS A 38 5.06 -5.64 -6.04
N GLN A 39 4.25 -6.47 -6.70
CA GLN A 39 4.34 -6.70 -8.15
C GLN A 39 4.19 -5.40 -8.94
N TYR A 40 3.24 -4.53 -8.57
CA TYR A 40 3.09 -3.23 -9.23
C TYR A 40 4.30 -2.30 -9.03
N GLN A 41 4.97 -2.39 -7.88
CA GLN A 41 6.16 -1.59 -7.57
C GLN A 41 7.43 -2.07 -8.29
N ARG A 42 7.46 -3.31 -8.81
CA ARG A 42 8.65 -3.87 -9.48
C ARG A 42 8.95 -3.21 -10.82
N SER A 43 7.93 -2.65 -11.48
CA SER A 43 8.08 -2.04 -12.79
C SER A 43 8.66 -0.62 -12.64
N LYS A 44 9.91 -0.43 -13.10
CA LYS A 44 10.48 0.91 -13.21
C LYS A 44 9.76 1.66 -14.33
N TYR A 45 9.12 2.76 -13.99
CA TYR A 45 8.55 3.66 -14.98
C TYR A 45 9.69 4.41 -15.68
N TYR A 46 9.81 4.26 -17.00
CA TYR A 46 10.72 5.10 -17.77
C TYR A 46 10.06 6.45 -17.99
N HIS A 47 10.54 7.45 -17.27
CA HIS A 47 10.16 8.84 -17.49
C HIS A 47 11.44 9.64 -17.73
N PRO A 48 11.62 10.25 -18.91
CA PRO A 48 12.73 11.17 -19.12
C PRO A 48 12.58 12.33 -18.12
N SER A 49 13.63 12.58 -17.35
CA SER A 49 13.63 13.64 -16.36
C SER A 49 13.58 15.00 -17.05
N ASP A 50 12.56 15.80 -16.71
CA ASP A 50 12.53 17.24 -16.97
C ASP A 50 12.83 17.97 -15.66
N ASP A 51 14.05 18.49 -15.55
CA ASP A 51 14.58 19.12 -14.35
C ASP A 51 13.73 20.33 -13.91
N ARG A 52 13.09 21.04 -14.86
CA ARG A 52 12.26 22.21 -14.54
C ARG A 52 10.95 21.80 -13.89
N THR A 53 10.30 20.78 -14.42
CA THR A 53 9.06 20.23 -13.86
C THR A 53 9.32 19.61 -12.49
N GLN A 54 10.42 18.89 -12.31
CA GLN A 54 10.80 18.34 -11.00
C GLN A 54 11.08 19.43 -9.96
N ALA A 55 11.81 20.49 -10.34
CA ALA A 55 12.09 21.62 -9.45
C ALA A 55 10.81 22.36 -9.04
N PHE A 56 9.87 22.55 -9.98
CA PHE A 56 8.58 23.16 -9.71
C PHE A 56 7.74 22.33 -8.73
N CYS A 57 7.59 21.02 -8.99
CA CYS A 57 6.85 20.11 -8.11
C CYS A 57 7.45 20.04 -6.71
N SER A 58 8.79 20.00 -6.60
CA SER A 58 9.49 20.00 -5.32
C SER A 58 9.25 21.28 -4.52
N LYS A 59 9.21 22.44 -5.21
CA LYS A 59 8.92 23.73 -4.58
C LYS A 59 7.47 23.82 -4.08
N LEU A 60 6.51 23.32 -4.85
CA LEU A 60 5.10 23.24 -4.41
C LEU A 60 4.97 22.41 -3.12
N TRP A 61 5.64 21.26 -3.06
CA TRP A 61 5.60 20.40 -1.88
C TRP A 61 6.13 21.09 -0.62
N SER A 62 7.18 21.91 -0.75
CA SER A 62 7.76 22.66 0.38
C SER A 62 6.90 23.82 0.89
N LEU A 63 5.85 24.20 0.15
CA LEU A 63 4.95 25.29 0.53
C LEU A 63 3.71 24.79 1.29
N ASP A 64 3.37 23.50 1.20
CA ASP A 64 2.24 22.88 1.91
C ASP A 64 2.56 22.53 3.39
N ASP A 65 3.83 22.62 3.81
CA ASP A 65 4.29 22.35 5.19
C ASP A 65 4.21 23.60 6.12
N HIS A 66 3.59 24.71 5.68
CA HIS A 66 3.34 25.94 6.44
C HIS A 66 1.85 26.33 6.45
#